data_AF-A0A2G2YKF8-F1
#
_entry.id   AF-A0A2G2YKF8-F1
#
_cell.length_a   1.000
_cell.length_b   1.000
_cell.length_c   1.000
_cell.angle_alpha   90.00
_cell.angle_beta   90.00
_cell.angle_gamma   90.00
#
_symmetry.space_group_name_H-M   'P 1'
#
loop_
_entity.id
_entity.type
_entity.pdbx_description
1 polymer ?
#
loop_
_entity_poly.entity_id
_entity_poly.type
_entity_poly.pdbx_seq_one_letter_code
_entity_poly.pdbx_strand_id
1 'polypeptide(L)'
;MCGCAGNCRGFDSGEFYEPTGPKASRAQVFTFLVRYQCLGANVGSTQGPISLFKYLMRSPTEEVIFGGETIDFWDLRAPWLEPLRGPNGLDLNRLKNDIQPWQEQCSTKYMTHAPLGSLNLMGGVATEINTVNYVSPRSWLASFHFVLGFFFFVGHLWHAARARAAATGFEKGIDRYL
;
A
#
# COMPACT_ATOMS: atom_id res chain seq x y z
N MET A 1 -0.88 -3.68 -13.65
CA MET A 1 -0.18 -2.67 -12.82
C MET A 1 -0.69 -2.66 -11.38
N CYS A 2 -1.99 -2.50 -11.12
CA CYS A 2 -2.55 -2.50 -9.75
C CYS A 2 -2.32 -3.80 -8.96
N GLY A 3 -2.06 -4.93 -9.63
CA GLY A 3 -1.76 -6.21 -8.98
C GLY A 3 -0.56 -6.14 -8.03
N CYS A 4 0.59 -5.63 -8.47
CA CYS A 4 1.80 -5.57 -7.64
C CYS A 4 1.69 -4.55 -6.49
N ALA A 5 0.95 -3.46 -6.71
CA ALA A 5 0.80 -2.36 -5.76
C ALA A 5 -0.30 -2.61 -4.71
N GLY A 6 -1.41 -3.25 -5.09
CA GLY A 6 -2.61 -3.36 -4.26
C GLY A 6 -3.11 -4.77 -3.97
N ASN A 7 -2.64 -5.81 -4.67
CA ASN A 7 -3.11 -7.17 -4.42
C ASN A 7 -2.31 -7.84 -3.28
N CYS A 8 -3.06 -8.31 -2.28
CA CYS A 8 -2.57 -9.14 -1.18
C CYS A 8 -3.19 -10.55 -1.18
N ARG A 9 -4.11 -10.84 -2.11
CA ARG A 9 -4.92 -12.09 -2.15
C ARG A 9 -4.33 -13.22 -3.02
N GLY A 10 -3.19 -12.98 -3.67
CA GLY A 10 -2.36 -14.06 -4.22
C GLY A 10 -1.38 -14.53 -3.15
N PHE A 11 -1.44 -15.83 -2.82
CA PHE A 11 -0.51 -16.62 -2.00
C PHE A 11 0.75 -15.84 -1.54
N ASP A 12 0.85 -15.53 -0.25
CA ASP A 12 2.10 -15.16 0.44
C ASP A 12 3.03 -14.12 -0.23
N SER A 13 2.48 -13.26 -1.09
CA SER A 13 3.25 -12.22 -1.80
C SER A 13 3.96 -11.22 -0.87
N GLY A 14 3.58 -11.15 0.40
CA GLY A 14 4.27 -10.31 1.38
C GLY A 14 5.57 -10.88 1.94
N GLU A 15 5.75 -12.20 1.89
CA GLU A 15 7.00 -12.84 2.34
C GLU A 15 8.10 -12.72 1.27
N PHE A 16 7.72 -12.81 0.00
CA PHE A 16 8.65 -12.75 -1.13
C PHE A 16 8.80 -11.34 -1.72
N TYR A 17 7.72 -10.56 -1.81
CA TYR A 17 7.73 -9.20 -2.38
C TYR A 17 7.61 -8.08 -1.35
N GLU A 18 7.80 -8.38 -0.06
CA GLU A 18 7.72 -7.37 1.02
C GLU A 18 6.31 -6.73 1.10
N PRO A 19 6.00 -5.79 2.03
CA PRO A 19 4.64 -5.32 2.21
C PRO A 19 4.21 -4.32 1.11
N THR A 20 2.89 -4.26 0.83
CA THR A 20 2.30 -3.12 0.13
C THR A 20 2.39 -1.86 1.00
N GLY A 21 2.26 -0.67 0.41
CA GLY A 21 2.13 0.59 1.14
C GLY A 21 1.03 0.53 2.22
N PRO A 22 -0.22 0.16 1.85
CA PRO A 22 -1.30 -0.08 2.81
C PRO A 22 -0.94 -1.02 3.96
N LYS A 23 -0.22 -2.13 3.67
CA LYS A 23 0.18 -3.13 4.67
C LYS A 23 1.23 -2.57 5.64
N ALA A 24 2.22 -1.83 5.15
CA ALA A 24 3.22 -1.18 5.98
C ALA A 24 2.62 -0.07 6.86
N SER A 25 1.69 0.73 6.30
CA SER A 25 1.00 1.79 7.05
C SER A 25 0.17 1.24 8.21
N ARG A 26 -0.62 0.18 7.98
CA ARG A 26 -1.39 -0.46 9.06
C ARG A 26 -0.50 -1.19 10.06
N ALA A 27 0.60 -1.77 9.59
CA ALA A 27 1.59 -2.38 10.46
C ALA A 27 2.23 -1.37 11.41
N GLN A 28 2.49 -0.13 10.97
CA GLN A 28 2.98 0.95 11.82
C GLN A 28 2.00 1.26 12.96
N VAL A 29 0.72 1.49 12.64
CA VAL A 29 -0.30 1.80 13.67
C VAL A 29 -0.47 0.63 14.65
N PHE A 30 -0.48 -0.61 14.15
CA PHE A 30 -0.57 -1.79 14.99
C PHE A 30 0.62 -1.91 15.96
N THR A 31 1.85 -1.73 15.47
CA THR A 31 3.07 -1.79 16.31
C THR A 31 3.02 -0.74 17.43
N PHE A 32 2.58 0.48 17.15
CA PHE A 32 2.42 1.49 18.20
C PHE A 32 1.26 1.17 19.14
N LEU A 33 0.12 0.71 18.63
CA LEU A 33 -1.03 0.30 19.45
C LEU A 33 -0.62 -0.73 20.50
N VAL A 34 0.04 -1.82 20.06
CA VAL A 34 0.57 -2.87 20.94
C VAL A 34 1.51 -2.27 21.99
N ARG A 35 2.49 -1.48 21.55
CA ARG A 35 3.46 -0.85 22.45
C ARG A 35 2.78 -0.01 23.54
N TYR A 36 1.82 0.82 23.16
CA TYR A 36 1.14 1.71 24.11
C TYR A 36 0.18 0.96 25.03
N GLN A 37 -0.45 -0.11 24.55
CA GLN A 37 -1.26 -0.99 25.39
C GLN A 37 -0.41 -1.69 26.45
N CYS A 38 0.78 -2.18 26.10
CA CYS A 38 1.74 -2.74 27.06
C CYS A 38 2.23 -1.72 28.09
N LEU A 39 2.21 -0.43 27.76
CA LEU A 39 2.50 0.67 28.69
C LEU A 39 1.28 1.10 29.53
N GLY A 40 0.15 0.40 29.41
CA GLY A 40 -1.07 0.66 30.18
C GLY A 40 -2.02 1.67 29.56
N ALA A 41 -1.83 2.10 28.31
CA ALA A 41 -2.74 3.03 27.64
C ALA A 41 -4.03 2.33 27.20
N ASN A 42 -5.17 2.97 27.41
CA ASN A 42 -6.46 2.48 26.89
C ASN A 42 -6.65 2.88 25.42
N VAL A 43 -6.29 1.97 24.51
CA VAL A 43 -6.34 2.21 23.06
C VAL A 43 -7.74 2.50 22.51
N GLY A 44 -8.81 2.07 23.21
CA GLY A 44 -10.20 2.26 22.78
C GLY A 44 -10.80 3.61 23.17
N SER A 45 -10.20 4.33 24.12
CA SER A 45 -10.72 5.63 24.61
C SER A 45 -9.69 6.75 24.52
N THR A 46 -8.50 6.50 24.00
CA THR A 46 -7.45 7.53 23.88
C THR A 46 -7.86 8.52 22.79
N GLN A 47 -8.09 9.78 23.18
CA GLN A 47 -8.35 10.86 22.24
C GLN A 47 -7.03 11.45 21.73
N GLY A 48 -6.96 11.69 20.42
CA GLY A 48 -5.84 12.31 19.74
C GLY A 48 -5.95 13.84 19.71
N PRO A 49 -4.92 14.53 19.19
CA PRO A 49 -4.82 16.00 19.22
C PRO A 49 -5.95 16.73 18.48
N ILE A 50 -6.56 16.07 17.49
CA ILE A 50 -7.64 16.62 16.66
C ILE A 50 -9.04 16.23 17.17
N SER A 51 -9.15 15.85 18.45
CA SER A 51 -10.40 15.39 19.06
C SER A 51 -10.97 14.07 18.48
N LEU A 52 -10.28 13.41 17.56
CA LEU A 52 -10.60 12.04 17.11
C LEU A 52 -9.81 11.01 17.92
N PHE A 53 -10.34 9.79 18.06
CA PHE A 53 -9.64 8.70 18.76
C PHE A 53 -8.31 8.32 18.10
N LYS A 54 -7.23 8.26 18.88
CA LYS A 54 -5.85 8.14 18.38
C LYS A 54 -5.56 6.85 17.63
N TYR A 55 -6.01 5.71 18.14
CA TYR A 55 -5.65 4.38 17.61
C TYR A 55 -6.77 3.71 16.82
N LEU A 56 -8.02 3.86 17.28
CA LEU A 56 -9.18 3.20 16.70
C LEU A 56 -10.25 4.23 16.40
N MET A 57 -10.85 4.18 15.22
CA MET A 57 -11.94 5.06 14.80
C MET A 57 -13.04 4.24 14.12
N ARG A 58 -14.14 4.89 13.72
CA ARG A 58 -15.18 4.29 12.89
C ARG A 58 -14.96 4.63 11.42
N SER A 59 -15.14 3.64 10.55
CA SER A 59 -15.23 3.86 9.11
C SER A 59 -16.55 4.54 8.74
N PRO A 60 -16.70 5.04 7.50
CA PRO A 60 -17.99 5.51 6.99
C PRO A 60 -19.11 4.45 7.01
N THR A 61 -18.76 3.17 7.15
CA THR A 61 -19.67 2.03 7.24
C THR A 61 -19.79 1.47 8.66
N GLU A 62 -19.39 2.25 9.68
CA GLU A 62 -19.43 1.89 11.09
C GLU A 62 -18.54 0.71 11.51
N GLU A 63 -17.57 0.30 10.70
CA GLU A 63 -16.56 -0.69 11.11
C GLU A 63 -15.52 -0.05 12.04
N VAL A 64 -15.03 -0.78 13.04
CA VAL A 64 -13.86 -0.36 13.83
C VAL A 64 -12.60 -0.53 12.98
N ILE A 65 -11.89 0.56 12.75
CA ILE A 65 -10.70 0.64 11.90
C ILE A 65 -9.55 1.34 12.66
N PHE A 66 -8.34 1.26 12.13
CA PHE A 66 -7.23 2.03 12.65
C PHE A 66 -7.40 3.53 12.35
N GLY A 67 -6.98 4.37 13.31
CA GLY A 67 -6.99 5.83 13.18
C GLY A 67 -5.70 6.42 12.60
N GLY A 68 -5.66 7.75 12.47
CA GLY A 68 -4.53 8.48 11.89
C GLY A 68 -4.57 8.51 10.37
N GLU A 69 -3.42 8.65 9.71
CA GLU A 69 -3.34 8.71 8.23
C GLU A 69 -3.64 7.36 7.56
N THR A 70 -3.66 6.26 8.31
CA THR A 70 -3.96 4.93 7.77
C THR A 70 -5.45 4.68 7.53
N ILE A 71 -6.31 5.67 7.82
CA ILE A 71 -7.77 5.56 7.62
C ILE A 71 -8.11 5.16 6.19
N ASP A 72 -7.36 5.62 5.19
CA ASP A 72 -7.63 5.32 3.77
C ASP A 72 -7.40 3.85 3.42
N PHE A 73 -6.64 3.12 4.24
CA PHE A 73 -6.26 1.73 4.02
C PHE A 73 -7.09 0.72 4.83
N TRP A 74 -8.24 1.15 5.34
CA TRP A 74 -9.11 0.35 6.20
C TRP A 74 -9.65 -0.93 5.54
N ASP A 75 -9.70 -0.97 4.21
CA ASP A 75 -10.10 -2.11 3.37
C ASP A 75 -9.07 -3.26 3.34
N LEU A 76 -7.81 -2.99 3.74
CA LEU A 76 -6.76 -3.99 3.73
C LEU A 76 -7.15 -5.22 4.53
N ARG A 77 -6.99 -6.38 3.88
CA ARG A 77 -7.08 -7.71 4.50
C ARG A 77 -5.70 -8.35 4.50
N ALA A 78 -5.26 -8.83 5.66
CA ALA A 78 -3.93 -9.41 5.81
C ALA A 78 -3.96 -10.56 6.84
N PRO A 79 -3.32 -11.73 6.55
CA PRO A 79 -3.40 -12.90 7.42
C PRO A 79 -3.00 -12.65 8.88
N TRP A 80 -2.05 -11.74 9.12
CA TRP A 80 -1.60 -11.37 10.47
C TRP A 80 -2.59 -10.46 11.21
N LEU A 81 -3.55 -9.84 10.53
CA LEU A 81 -4.54 -8.92 11.11
C LEU A 81 -5.95 -9.51 11.16
N GLU A 82 -6.28 -10.43 10.25
CA GLU A 82 -7.60 -11.09 10.19
C GLU A 82 -8.05 -11.74 11.51
N PRO A 83 -7.19 -12.42 12.29
CA PRO A 83 -7.61 -13.03 13.56
C PRO A 83 -8.20 -12.01 14.56
N LEU A 84 -7.77 -10.75 14.46
CA LEU A 84 -8.19 -9.65 15.35
C LEU A 84 -9.45 -8.94 14.83
N ARG A 85 -9.99 -9.33 13.68
CA ARG A 85 -11.26 -8.82 13.14
C ARG A 85 -12.45 -9.67 13.60
N GLY A 86 -13.51 -8.99 13.99
CA GLY A 86 -14.85 -9.53 14.25
C GLY A 86 -15.87 -9.06 13.19
N PRO A 87 -17.17 -9.26 13.44
CA PRO A 87 -18.24 -8.87 12.52
C PRO A 87 -18.27 -7.37 12.17
N ASN A 88 -17.86 -6.51 13.11
CA ASN A 88 -17.92 -5.04 12.98
C ASN A 88 -16.52 -4.41 12.83
N GLY A 89 -15.58 -5.10 12.19
CA GLY A 89 -14.18 -4.62 12.05
C GLY A 89 -13.27 -5.13 13.15
N LEU A 90 -12.31 -4.32 13.61
CA LEU A 90 -11.36 -4.71 14.66
C LEU A 90 -12.07 -4.92 16.02
N ASP A 91 -11.85 -6.07 16.65
CA ASP A 91 -12.47 -6.41 17.92
C ASP A 91 -11.58 -5.94 19.10
N LEU A 92 -12.13 -5.04 19.92
CA LEU A 92 -11.46 -4.51 21.12
C LEU A 92 -11.08 -5.58 22.12
N ASN A 93 -11.86 -6.65 22.27
CA ASN A 93 -11.55 -7.73 23.20
C ASN A 93 -10.33 -8.53 22.72
N ARG A 94 -10.30 -8.83 21.42
CA ARG A 94 -9.18 -9.55 20.79
C ARG A 94 -7.92 -8.72 20.76
N LEU A 95 -8.03 -7.41 20.50
CA LEU A 95 -6.88 -6.50 20.57
C LEU A 95 -6.29 -6.42 21.98
N LYS A 96 -7.11 -6.59 23.02
CA LYS A 96 -6.63 -6.58 24.41
C LYS A 96 -5.96 -7.88 24.82
N ASN A 97 -6.50 -9.01 24.39
CA ASN A 97 -6.19 -10.30 25.00
C ASN A 97 -5.53 -11.32 24.07
N ASP A 98 -5.70 -11.18 22.75
CA ASP A 98 -5.42 -12.25 21.79
C ASP A 98 -4.24 -11.94 20.84
N ILE A 99 -3.56 -10.81 21.03
CA ILE A 99 -2.40 -10.44 20.21
C ILE A 99 -1.25 -11.44 20.47
N GLN A 100 -0.74 -12.03 19.40
CA GLN A 100 0.33 -13.02 19.47
C GLN A 100 1.69 -12.41 19.13
N PRO A 101 2.79 -12.89 19.73
CA PRO A 101 4.14 -12.37 19.45
C PRO A 101 4.54 -12.42 17.97
N TRP A 102 4.09 -13.43 17.22
CA TRP A 102 4.37 -13.51 15.78
C TRP A 102 3.67 -12.40 14.98
N GLN A 103 2.48 -11.93 15.41
CA GLN A 103 1.78 -10.82 14.76
C GLN A 103 2.55 -9.50 14.98
N GLU A 104 3.10 -9.31 16.18
CA GLU A 104 3.95 -8.16 16.52
C GLU A 104 5.27 -8.17 15.72
N GLN A 105 5.88 -9.34 15.55
CA GLN A 105 7.06 -9.49 14.70
C GLN A 105 6.75 -9.20 13.24
N CYS A 106 5.63 -9.73 12.72
CA CYS A 106 5.17 -9.44 11.37
C CYS A 106 4.91 -7.95 11.16
N SER A 107 4.20 -7.29 12.08
CA SER A 107 3.92 -5.86 11.95
C SER A 107 5.18 -5.01 12.04
N THR A 108 6.11 -5.37 12.92
CA THR A 108 7.39 -4.67 13.04
C THR A 108 8.19 -4.81 11.75
N LYS A 109 8.31 -6.04 11.21
CA LYS A 109 8.97 -6.28 9.91
C LYS A 109 8.34 -5.45 8.79
N TYR A 110 7.01 -5.46 8.69
CA TYR A 110 6.34 -4.74 7.59
C TYR A 110 6.39 -3.22 7.74
N MET A 111 6.42 -2.70 8.96
CA MET A 111 6.65 -1.29 9.22
C MET A 111 8.05 -0.86 8.78
N THR A 112 9.09 -1.63 9.12
CA THR A 112 10.48 -1.28 8.79
C THR A 112 10.85 -1.51 7.33
N HIS A 113 10.11 -2.36 6.61
CA HIS A 113 10.29 -2.63 5.18
C HIS A 113 9.23 -1.96 4.30
N ALA A 114 8.67 -0.83 4.74
CA ALA A 114 7.75 -0.03 3.92
C ALA A 114 8.35 0.24 2.52
N PRO A 115 7.55 0.20 1.44
CA PRO A 115 8.05 0.31 0.06
C PRO A 115 8.42 1.75 -0.33
N LEU A 116 9.25 2.40 0.48
CA LEU A 116 9.75 3.76 0.33
C LEU A 116 11.28 3.71 0.18
N GLY A 117 11.78 4.47 -0.79
CA GLY A 117 13.21 4.63 -1.00
C GLY A 117 13.52 5.49 -2.22
N SER A 118 14.79 5.80 -2.40
CA SER A 118 15.31 6.62 -3.48
C SER A 118 15.85 5.79 -4.66
N LEU A 119 16.14 6.46 -5.78
CA LEU A 119 16.69 5.82 -6.97
C LEU A 119 18.09 5.21 -6.76
N ASN A 120 18.89 5.75 -5.84
CA ASN A 120 20.21 5.21 -5.50
C ASN A 120 20.16 4.13 -4.41
N LEU A 121 19.01 3.46 -4.25
CA LEU A 121 18.74 2.39 -3.29
C LEU A 121 18.79 2.81 -1.81
N MET A 122 18.61 4.10 -1.49
CA MET A 122 18.49 4.52 -0.10
C MET A 122 17.07 4.24 0.40
N GLY A 123 16.93 3.36 1.38
CA GLY A 123 15.63 3.00 1.96
C GLY A 123 15.14 4.04 2.97
N GLY A 124 13.82 4.21 3.05
CA GLY A 124 13.18 5.13 3.98
C GLY A 124 12.53 6.32 3.29
N VAL A 125 12.24 7.36 4.08
CA VAL A 125 11.62 8.59 3.59
C VAL A 125 12.62 9.45 2.82
N ALA A 126 12.14 10.45 2.08
CA ALA A 126 13.00 11.29 1.24
C ALA A 126 14.08 12.07 2.01
N THR A 127 13.89 12.30 3.31
CA THR A 127 14.84 12.99 4.20
C THR A 127 15.71 12.04 5.01
N GLU A 128 15.63 10.73 4.75
CA GLU A 128 16.44 9.73 5.45
C GLU A 128 17.92 9.89 5.09
N ILE A 129 18.80 9.65 6.06
CA ILE A 129 20.25 9.63 5.84
C ILE A 129 20.68 8.31 5.20
N ASN A 130 21.77 8.33 4.43
CA ASN A 130 22.27 7.16 3.71
C ASN A 130 22.81 6.08 4.66
N THR A 131 21.95 5.14 5.03
CA THR A 131 22.23 4.11 6.04
C THR A 131 21.71 2.74 5.62
N VAL A 132 20.50 2.66 5.06
CA VAL A 132 19.87 1.42 4.64
C VAL A 132 19.85 1.33 3.12
N ASN A 133 20.46 0.29 2.57
CA ASN A 133 20.43 -0.01 1.14
C ASN A 133 19.21 -0.89 0.81
N TYR A 134 18.07 -0.27 0.49
CA TYR A 134 16.80 -0.96 0.28
C TYR A 134 15.84 -0.17 -0.61
N VAL A 135 15.24 -0.85 -1.59
CA VAL A 135 14.02 -0.43 -2.29
C VAL A 135 13.18 -1.68 -2.53
N SER A 136 11.88 -1.61 -2.24
CA SER A 136 10.99 -2.76 -2.38
C SER A 136 10.94 -3.26 -3.84
N PRO A 137 10.97 -4.59 -4.07
CA PRO A 137 10.69 -5.17 -5.39
C PRO A 137 9.36 -4.72 -5.98
N ARG A 138 8.35 -4.43 -5.15
CA ARG A 138 7.06 -3.89 -5.60
C ARG A 138 7.22 -2.53 -6.26
N SER A 139 8.05 -1.65 -5.69
CA SER A 139 8.31 -0.31 -6.24
C SER A 139 9.01 -0.40 -7.60
N TRP A 140 10.00 -1.29 -7.73
CA TRP A 140 10.66 -1.57 -9.00
C TRP A 140 9.69 -2.10 -10.06
N LEU A 141 8.97 -3.17 -9.74
CA LEU A 141 8.06 -3.82 -10.67
C LEU A 141 6.91 -2.89 -11.09
N ALA A 142 6.31 -2.17 -10.15
CA ALA A 142 5.23 -1.24 -10.44
C ALA A 142 5.69 -0.10 -11.36
N SER A 143 6.83 0.52 -11.05
CA SER A 143 7.37 1.64 -11.83
C SER A 143 7.77 1.19 -13.24
N PHE A 144 8.48 0.06 -13.35
CA PHE A 144 8.88 -0.51 -14.64
C PHE A 144 7.67 -0.79 -15.54
N HIS A 145 6.66 -1.51 -15.01
CA HIS A 145 5.50 -1.86 -15.81
C HIS A 145 4.65 -0.64 -16.15
N PHE A 146 4.57 0.37 -15.27
CA PHE A 146 3.88 1.62 -15.57
C PHE A 146 4.48 2.33 -16.78
N VAL A 147 5.80 2.53 -16.76
CA VAL A 147 6.53 3.17 -17.87
C VAL A 147 6.38 2.36 -19.16
N LEU A 148 6.54 1.04 -19.08
CA LEU A 148 6.39 0.14 -20.22
C LEU A 148 4.98 0.20 -20.81
N GLY A 149 3.94 0.09 -19.98
CA GLY A 149 2.55 0.15 -20.46
C GLY A 149 2.18 1.51 -21.05
N PHE A 150 2.73 2.61 -20.53
CA PHE A 150 2.57 3.94 -21.14
C PHE A 150 3.14 3.97 -22.56
N PHE A 151 4.37 3.48 -22.77
CA PHE A 151 4.96 3.45 -24.12
C PHE A 151 4.26 2.47 -25.06
N PHE A 152 3.75 1.34 -24.56
CA PHE A 152 2.90 0.47 -25.37
C PHE A 152 1.61 1.15 -25.80
N PHE A 153 0.99 1.95 -24.93
CA PHE A 153 -0.19 2.73 -25.28
C PHE A 153 0.12 3.80 -26.34
N VAL A 154 1.21 4.57 -26.17
CA VAL A 154 1.66 5.55 -27.17
C VAL A 154 1.96 4.87 -28.52
N GLY A 155 2.68 3.74 -28.50
CA GLY A 155 2.98 2.95 -29.68
C GLY A 155 1.71 2.41 -30.35
N HIS A 156 0.73 1.94 -29.57
CA HIS A 156 -0.56 1.49 -30.07
C HIS A 156 -1.29 2.61 -30.82
N LEU A 157 -1.41 3.80 -30.23
CA LEU A 157 -2.07 4.95 -30.87
C LEU A 157 -1.38 5.34 -32.18
N TRP A 158 -0.05 5.44 -32.15
CA TRP A 158 0.76 5.78 -33.31
C TRP A 158 0.57 4.77 -34.45
N HIS A 159 0.74 3.48 -34.16
CA HIS A 159 0.62 2.43 -35.17
C HIS A 159 -0.80 2.25 -35.67
N ALA A 160 -1.82 2.40 -34.81
CA ALA A 160 -3.22 2.32 -35.22
C ALA A 160 -3.61 3.45 -36.17
N ALA A 161 -3.21 4.69 -35.84
CA ALA A 161 -3.46 5.85 -36.71
C ALA A 161 -2.74 5.71 -38.06
N ARG A 162 -1.45 5.33 -38.03
CA ARG A 162 -0.65 5.12 -39.26
C ARG A 162 -1.21 3.99 -40.13
N ALA A 163 -1.62 2.87 -39.53
CA ALA A 163 -2.20 1.75 -40.26
C ALA A 163 -3.51 2.17 -40.95
N ARG A 164 -4.35 2.96 -40.26
CA ARG A 164 -5.57 3.52 -40.85
C ARG A 164 -5.25 4.46 -42.01
N ALA A 165 -4.34 5.41 -41.82
CA ALA A 165 -3.95 6.36 -42.86
C ALA A 165 -3.37 5.66 -44.10
N ALA A 166 -2.63 4.56 -43.91
CA ALA A 166 -2.07 3.76 -44.99
C ALA A 166 -3.15 2.97 -45.73
N ALA A 167 -4.14 2.43 -45.03
CA ALA A 167 -5.27 1.75 -45.65
C ALA A 167 -6.12 2.69 -46.52
N THR A 168 -6.15 3.98 -46.21
CA THR A 168 -6.86 5.04 -46.96
C THR A 168 -5.94 5.82 -47.91
N GLY A 169 -4.64 5.52 -47.97
CA GLY A 169 -3.69 6.06 -48.96
C GLY A 169 -3.18 7.49 -48.73
N PHE A 170 -3.30 8.04 -47.52
CA PHE A 170 -2.81 9.41 -47.21
C PHE A 170 -1.73 9.44 -46.11
N GLU A 171 -1.11 8.30 -45.79
CA GLU A 171 -0.07 8.21 -44.76
C GLU A 171 1.19 9.02 -45.06
N LYS A 172 1.41 9.36 -46.34
CA LYS A 172 2.56 10.15 -46.82
C LYS A 172 2.22 11.64 -47.00
N GLY A 173 1.02 12.07 -46.66
CA GLY A 173 0.55 13.44 -46.84
C GLY A 173 -0.66 13.54 -47.76
N ILE A 174 -1.13 14.77 -47.94
CA ILE A 174 -2.31 15.11 -48.73
C ILE A 174 -1.85 15.47 -50.15
N ASP A 175 -2.56 14.99 -51.17
CA ASP A 175 -2.34 15.44 -52.55
C ASP A 175 -2.75 16.92 -52.69
N ARG A 176 -1.90 17.74 -53.31
CA ARG A 176 -2.19 19.17 -53.50
C ARG A 176 -2.93 19.48 -54.79
N TYR A 177 -3.15 18.48 -55.65
CA TYR A 177 -3.67 18.65 -57.01
C TYR A 177 -4.94 17.84 -57.31
N LEU A 178 -5.56 17.28 -56.27
CA LEU A 178 -6.86 16.65 -56.30
C LEU A 178 -7.93 17.59 -55.74
#